data_AF-A0A7W1J8Q5-F1
#
_entry.id   AF-A0A7W1J8Q5-F1
#
_cell.length_a   1.000
_cell.length_b   1.000
_cell.length_c   1.000
_cell.angle_alpha   90.00
_cell.angle_beta   90.00
_cell.angle_gamma   90.00
#
_symmetry.space_group_name_H-M   'P 1'
#
loop_
_entity.id
_entity.type
_entity.pdbx_description
1 polymer ?
#
loop_
_entity_poly.entity_id
_entity_poly.type
_entity_poly.pdbx_seq_one_letter_code
_entity_poly.pdbx_strand_id
1 'polypeptide(L)'
;MHRIALLLALLAIPVAAWALDAPNVKPAGGTYDHTVSVVIKQKPKEADVRFSIDGSAITPLSSLYDHPIHLAATTTLRVQSFLDGVASPEVVVTYVITGVNNVGATPTFSPAPGTYAAPVSVALASTTPGTSIHFSIDGTEPTVASPT
;
A
#
# COMPACT_ATOMS: atom_id res chain seq x y z
N MET A 1 -52.70 49.53 22.01
CA MET A 1 -51.33 49.43 21.46
C MET A 1 -50.49 48.73 22.53
N HIS A 2 -50.17 47.44 22.54
CA HIS A 2 -49.50 46.63 21.52
C HIS A 2 -49.82 45.14 21.74
N ARG A 3 -50.03 44.41 20.64
CA ARG A 3 -50.22 42.96 20.58
C ARG A 3 -48.83 42.31 20.64
N ILE A 4 -48.63 41.31 21.50
CA ILE A 4 -47.49 40.40 21.40
C ILE A 4 -48.06 39.06 20.94
N ALA A 5 -47.99 38.83 19.62
CA ALA A 5 -48.21 37.52 19.03
C ALA A 5 -46.93 36.71 19.21
N LEU A 6 -46.99 35.67 20.04
CA LEU A 6 -45.90 34.70 20.19
C LEU A 6 -45.94 33.79 18.95
N LEU A 7 -45.16 34.15 17.94
CA LEU A 7 -44.94 33.32 16.76
C LEU A 7 -43.98 32.18 17.15
N LEU A 8 -44.51 31.00 17.41
CA LEU A 8 -43.71 29.78 17.54
C LEU A 8 -43.18 29.43 16.14
N ALA A 9 -41.99 29.93 15.80
CA ALA A 9 -41.29 29.47 14.61
C ALA A 9 -40.75 28.07 14.92
N LEU A 10 -41.42 27.04 14.39
CA LEU A 10 -40.87 25.69 14.32
C LEU A 10 -39.67 25.76 13.36
N LEU A 11 -38.47 25.95 13.90
CA LEU A 11 -37.25 25.88 13.12
C LEU A 11 -37.14 24.43 12.63
N ALA A 12 -37.45 24.19 11.35
CA ALA A 12 -37.05 22.94 10.72
C ALA A 12 -35.52 22.93 10.75
N ILE A 13 -34.93 22.15 11.66
CA ILE A 13 -33.50 21.84 11.60
C ILE A 13 -33.34 21.14 10.25
N PRO A 14 -32.56 21.68 9.29
CA PRO A 14 -32.27 20.92 8.09
C PRO A 14 -31.56 19.65 8.55
N VAL A 15 -32.16 18.48 8.31
CA VAL A 15 -31.43 17.21 8.38
C VAL A 15 -30.34 17.36 7.33
N ALA A 16 -29.11 17.61 7.78
CA ALA A 16 -27.95 17.53 6.91
C ALA A 16 -28.01 16.15 6.25
N ALA A 17 -28.08 16.09 4.93
CA ALA A 17 -27.87 14.85 4.21
C ALA A 17 -26.46 14.38 4.58
N TRP A 18 -26.35 13.40 5.46
CA TRP A 18 -25.07 12.89 5.94
C TRP A 18 -24.42 12.10 4.80
N ALA A 19 -23.72 12.79 3.91
CA ALA A 19 -22.92 12.13 2.86
C ALA A 19 -21.52 11.86 3.41
N LEU A 20 -21.04 10.63 3.24
CA LEU A 20 -19.66 10.27 3.54
C LEU A 20 -18.71 10.83 2.48
N ASP A 21 -17.57 11.36 2.90
CA ASP A 21 -16.49 11.71 1.98
C ASP A 21 -16.00 10.45 1.26
N ALA A 22 -15.51 10.63 0.03
CA ALA A 22 -14.86 9.54 -0.69
C ALA A 22 -13.55 9.15 0.01
N PRO A 23 -13.23 7.85 0.14
CA PRO A 23 -11.98 7.39 0.74
C PRO A 23 -10.75 8.02 0.09
N ASN A 24 -9.87 8.59 0.89
CA ASN A 24 -8.63 9.16 0.39
C ASN A 24 -7.56 8.08 0.28
N VAL A 25 -7.31 7.61 -0.94
CA VAL A 25 -6.31 6.58 -1.24
C VAL A 25 -4.95 7.22 -1.56
N LYS A 26 -3.89 6.77 -0.88
CA LYS A 26 -2.50 7.21 -1.10
C LYS A 26 -1.54 6.01 -1.16
N PRO A 27 -0.56 5.99 -2.08
CA PRO A 27 -0.36 6.95 -3.16
C PRO A 27 -1.46 6.88 -4.22
N ALA A 28 -1.53 7.89 -5.10
CA ALA A 28 -2.50 7.88 -6.21
C ALA A 28 -2.21 6.73 -7.19
N GLY A 29 -3.16 6.38 -8.06
CA GLY A 29 -2.92 5.38 -9.09
C GLY A 29 -1.84 5.79 -10.08
N GLY A 30 -1.21 4.81 -10.71
CA GLY A 30 -0.13 5.04 -11.65
C GLY A 30 0.77 3.82 -11.84
N THR A 31 1.91 4.07 -12.49
CA THR A 31 2.93 3.06 -12.75
C THR A 31 4.03 3.14 -11.69
N TYR A 32 4.41 1.98 -11.16
CA TYR A 32 5.46 1.83 -10.14
C TYR A 32 6.43 0.70 -10.53
N ASP A 33 7.69 0.88 -10.20
CA ASP A 33 8.80 -0.07 -10.42
C ASP A 33 9.23 -0.79 -9.13
N HIS A 34 8.39 -0.73 -8.10
CA HIS A 34 8.55 -1.36 -6.80
C HIS A 34 7.17 -1.71 -6.21
N THR A 35 7.16 -2.49 -5.13
CA THR A 35 5.92 -2.79 -4.39
C THR A 35 5.33 -1.54 -3.77
N VAL A 36 4.02 -1.33 -3.90
CA VAL A 36 3.33 -0.16 -3.36
C VAL A 36 2.65 -0.52 -2.04
N SER A 37 2.80 0.34 -1.03
CA SER A 37 2.00 0.29 0.20
C SER A 37 0.90 1.35 0.15
N VAL A 38 -0.34 0.91 0.03
CA VAL A 38 -1.51 1.79 -0.08
C VAL A 38 -2.12 2.04 1.29
N VAL A 39 -2.23 3.31 1.66
CA VAL A 39 -2.89 3.81 2.86
C VAL A 39 -4.19 4.48 2.46
N ILE A 40 -5.27 4.11 3.15
CA ILE A 40 -6.60 4.69 2.96
C ILE A 40 -6.95 5.50 4.20
N LYS A 41 -7.34 6.76 4.00
CA LYS A 41 -7.87 7.61 5.07
C LYS A 41 -9.34 7.91 4.78
N GLN A 42 -10.17 7.76 5.80
CA GLN A 42 -11.59 8.06 5.70
C GLN A 42 -12.04 9.08 6.75
N LYS A 43 -13.03 9.89 6.38
CA LYS A 43 -13.76 10.77 7.29
C LYS A 43 -15.27 10.57 7.13
N PRO A 44 -16.03 10.52 8.24
CA PRO A 44 -15.57 10.30 9.62
C PRO A 44 -14.76 9.01 9.78
N LYS A 45 -13.86 8.95 10.78
CA LYS A 45 -12.94 7.80 10.96
C LYS A 45 -13.66 6.52 11.39
N GLU A 46 -14.88 6.69 11.88
CA GLU A 46 -15.80 5.66 12.36
C GLU A 46 -16.43 4.88 11.20
N ALA A 47 -16.33 5.36 9.97
CA ALA A 47 -16.86 4.65 8.81
C ALA A 47 -16.02 3.41 8.49
N ASP A 48 -16.69 2.28 8.29
CA ASP A 48 -16.08 1.04 7.83
C ASP A 48 -15.60 1.21 6.39
N VAL A 49 -14.32 1.00 6.15
CA VAL A 49 -13.72 1.08 4.80
C VAL A 49 -13.61 -0.33 4.24
N ARG A 50 -14.27 -0.61 3.12
CA ARG A 50 -14.22 -1.89 2.41
C ARG A 50 -13.47 -1.74 1.10
N PHE A 51 -12.74 -2.77 0.68
CA PHE A 51 -11.96 -2.73 -0.55
C PHE A 51 -11.97 -4.05 -1.34
N SER A 52 -11.62 -3.95 -2.62
CA SER A 52 -11.28 -5.08 -3.48
C SER A 52 -10.03 -4.76 -4.30
N ILE A 53 -9.14 -5.73 -4.48
CA ILE A 53 -7.88 -5.60 -5.24
C ILE A 53 -7.93 -6.28 -6.61
N ASP A 54 -8.96 -7.06 -6.91
CA ASP A 54 -9.13 -7.73 -8.21
C ASP A 54 -10.03 -6.93 -9.18
N GLY A 55 -10.50 -5.76 -8.74
CA GLY A 55 -11.42 -4.92 -9.50
C GLY A 55 -12.90 -5.33 -9.42
N SER A 56 -13.25 -6.35 -8.62
CA SER A 56 -14.64 -6.71 -8.36
C SER A 56 -15.39 -5.58 -7.63
N ALA A 57 -16.69 -5.42 -7.92
CA ALA A 57 -17.54 -4.47 -7.20
C ALA A 57 -17.50 -4.70 -5.67
N ILE A 58 -17.61 -3.62 -4.90
CA ILE A 58 -17.68 -3.70 -3.44
C ILE A 58 -19.01 -4.30 -3.02
N THR A 59 -18.94 -5.25 -2.09
CA THR A 59 -20.10 -5.85 -1.44
C THR A 59 -19.92 -5.75 0.09
N PRO A 60 -20.98 -5.98 0.89
CA PRO A 60 -20.84 -6.04 2.34
C PRO A 60 -19.84 -7.10 2.85
N LEU A 61 -19.49 -8.08 2.01
CA LEU A 61 -18.53 -9.15 2.31
C LEU A 61 -17.10 -8.85 1.82
N SER A 62 -16.88 -7.74 1.11
CA SER A 62 -15.54 -7.31 0.71
C SER A 62 -14.64 -7.11 1.92
N SER A 63 -13.33 -7.20 1.71
CA SER A 63 -12.33 -7.07 2.79
C SER A 63 -12.45 -5.73 3.50
N LEU A 64 -12.34 -5.75 4.83
CA LEU A 64 -12.26 -4.54 5.66
C LEU A 64 -10.82 -4.03 5.64
N TYR A 65 -10.63 -2.74 5.44
CA TYR A 65 -9.34 -2.09 5.55
C TYR A 65 -9.01 -1.83 7.03
N ASP A 66 -7.96 -2.47 7.52
CA ASP A 66 -7.46 -2.33 8.89
C ASP A 66 -5.96 -1.96 8.94
N HIS A 67 -5.20 -2.29 7.89
CA HIS A 67 -3.78 -2.02 7.71
C HIS A 67 -3.48 -1.62 6.26
N PRO A 68 -2.31 -0.99 5.98
CA PRO A 68 -1.90 -0.70 4.62
C PRO A 68 -1.91 -1.92 3.70
N ILE A 69 -2.35 -1.73 2.45
CA ILE A 69 -2.45 -2.80 1.45
C ILE A 69 -1.15 -2.85 0.64
N HIS A 70 -0.50 -4.01 0.63
CA HIS A 70 0.73 -4.22 -0.12
C HIS A 70 0.44 -4.78 -1.51
N LEU A 71 0.80 -4.02 -2.56
CA LEU A 71 0.61 -4.38 -3.95
C LEU A 71 1.94 -4.70 -4.61
N ALA A 72 2.10 -5.95 -5.06
CA ALA A 72 3.29 -6.44 -5.76
C ALA A 72 3.05 -6.76 -7.24
N ALA A 73 1.82 -6.61 -7.71
CA ALA A 73 1.41 -6.85 -9.10
C ALA A 73 0.38 -5.82 -9.53
N THR A 74 0.18 -5.69 -10.85
CA THR A 74 -0.85 -4.82 -11.42
C THR A 74 -2.22 -5.13 -10.80
N THR A 75 -2.82 -4.12 -10.20
CA THR A 75 -3.97 -4.23 -9.31
C THR A 75 -4.98 -3.13 -9.62
N THR A 76 -6.26 -3.49 -9.73
CA THR A 76 -7.34 -2.51 -9.71
C THR A 76 -7.94 -2.48 -8.31
N LEU A 77 -7.66 -1.41 -7.57
CA LEU A 77 -8.19 -1.19 -6.24
C LEU A 77 -9.53 -0.47 -6.33
N ARG A 78 -10.58 -1.09 -5.80
CA ARG A 78 -11.87 -0.48 -5.50
C ARG A 78 -11.98 -0.26 -4.00
N VAL A 79 -12.50 0.90 -3.58
CA VAL A 79 -12.68 1.26 -2.18
C VAL A 79 -14.00 1.99 -1.98
N GLN A 80 -14.76 1.61 -0.96
CA GLN A 80 -15.96 2.32 -0.54
C GLN A 80 -16.12 2.25 0.97
N SER A 81 -16.65 3.32 1.56
CA SER A 81 -16.90 3.41 3.00
C SER A 81 -18.37 3.35 3.34
N PHE A 82 -18.68 2.83 4.53
CA PHE A 82 -20.03 2.66 5.03
C PHE A 82 -20.14 3.14 6.48
N LEU A 83 -21.19 3.90 6.79
CA LEU A 83 -21.52 4.32 8.15
C LEU A 83 -23.04 4.46 8.26
N ASP A 84 -23.64 3.83 9.27
CA ASP A 84 -25.09 3.88 9.54
C ASP A 84 -25.97 3.60 8.30
N GLY A 85 -25.53 2.67 7.44
CA GLY A 85 -26.23 2.29 6.21
C GLY A 85 -26.04 3.25 5.03
N VAL A 86 -25.26 4.32 5.18
CA VAL A 86 -24.88 5.25 4.11
C VAL A 86 -23.56 4.81 3.50
N ALA A 87 -23.49 4.76 2.17
CA ALA A 87 -22.27 4.50 1.43
C ALA A 87 -21.62 5.81 0.93
N SER A 88 -20.29 5.87 0.93
CA SER A 88 -19.54 6.93 0.25
C SER A 88 -19.59 6.75 -1.27
N PRO A 89 -19.17 7.76 -2.06
CA PRO A 89 -18.73 7.52 -3.43
C PRO A 89 -17.67 6.42 -3.47
N GLU A 90 -17.75 5.56 -4.49
CA GLU A 90 -16.73 4.54 -4.74
C GLU A 90 -15.49 5.18 -5.37
N VAL A 91 -14.32 4.75 -4.90
CA VAL A 91 -13.02 5.13 -5.45
C VAL A 91 -12.44 3.94 -6.19
N VAL A 92 -12.12 4.12 -7.48
CA VAL A 92 -11.52 3.09 -8.33
C VAL A 92 -10.19 3.60 -8.85
N VAL A 93 -9.12 2.86 -8.57
CA VAL A 93 -7.74 3.27 -8.87
C VAL A 93 -6.96 2.07 -9.41
N THR A 94 -6.19 2.27 -10.47
CA THR A 94 -5.32 1.23 -11.03
C THR A 94 -3.86 1.51 -10.67
N TYR A 95 -3.18 0.47 -10.18
CA TYR A 95 -1.74 0.43 -9.95
C TYR A 95 -1.13 -0.53 -10.96
N VAL A 96 -0.20 -0.06 -11.78
CA VAL A 96 0.56 -0.90 -12.71
C VAL A 96 1.94 -1.11 -12.12
N ILE A 97 2.29 -2.35 -11.78
CA ILE A 97 3.61 -2.68 -11.21
C ILE A 97 4.45 -3.30 -12.34
N THR A 98 5.34 -2.50 -12.94
CA THR A 98 6.09 -2.88 -14.16
C THR A 98 7.42 -3.56 -13.88
N GLY A 99 7.78 -3.71 -12.61
CA GLY A 99 8.93 -4.49 -12.18
C GLY A 99 8.86 -4.62 -10.68
N VAL A 100 8.80 -5.84 -10.16
CA VAL A 100 9.35 -6.12 -8.83
C VAL A 100 10.82 -6.41 -9.04
N ASN A 101 11.56 -5.39 -9.50
CA ASN A 101 12.99 -5.52 -9.68
C ASN A 101 13.64 -5.55 -8.30
N ASN A 102 13.61 -6.73 -7.67
CA ASN A 102 14.44 -7.08 -6.53
C ASN A 102 15.89 -7.26 -7.03
N VAL A 103 16.42 -6.28 -7.76
CA VAL A 103 17.85 -6.21 -8.03
C VAL A 103 18.46 -5.67 -6.76
N GLY A 104 18.91 -6.59 -5.89
CA GLY A 104 19.72 -6.23 -4.74
C GLY A 104 20.98 -5.48 -5.20
N ALA A 105 21.56 -4.68 -4.31
CA ALA A 105 22.83 -4.05 -4.57
C ALA A 105 23.87 -5.14 -4.88
N THR A 106 24.67 -4.90 -5.92
CA THR A 106 25.79 -5.77 -6.28
C THR A 106 26.67 -6.01 -5.05
N PRO A 107 26.91 -7.27 -4.64
CA PRO A 107 27.82 -7.56 -3.54
C PRO A 107 29.19 -6.95 -3.77
N THR A 108 29.78 -6.39 -2.71
CA THR A 108 31.16 -5.91 -2.73
C THR A 108 32.07 -6.94 -2.08
N PHE A 109 33.29 -7.07 -2.61
CA PHE A 109 34.33 -7.98 -2.11
C PHE A 109 35.42 -7.17 -1.41
N SER A 110 35.82 -7.60 -0.22
CA SER A 110 36.97 -7.05 0.49
C SER A 110 37.88 -8.19 0.99
N PRO A 111 39.16 -8.27 0.57
CA PRO A 111 39.83 -7.30 -0.30
C PRO A 111 39.34 -7.40 -1.75
N ALA A 112 39.58 -6.33 -2.53
CA ALA A 112 39.15 -6.26 -3.94
C ALA A 112 39.78 -7.40 -4.78
N PRO A 113 39.17 -7.81 -5.89
CA PRO A 113 39.75 -8.86 -6.75
C PRO A 113 41.18 -8.48 -7.20
N GLY A 114 42.09 -9.45 -7.14
CA GLY A 114 43.51 -9.25 -7.46
C GLY A 114 44.35 -10.50 -7.27
N THR A 115 45.65 -10.38 -7.56
CA THR A 115 46.63 -11.47 -7.34
C THR A 115 47.20 -11.38 -5.94
N TYR A 116 47.10 -12.48 -5.19
CA TYR A 116 47.60 -12.56 -3.82
C TYR A 116 48.71 -13.60 -3.72
N ALA A 117 49.83 -13.24 -3.09
CA ALA A 117 50.97 -14.13 -2.88
C ALA A 117 50.73 -15.15 -1.75
N ALA A 118 49.68 -14.95 -0.94
CA ALA A 118 49.26 -15.81 0.14
C ALA A 118 47.73 -15.96 0.12
N PRO A 119 47.15 -16.99 0.77
CA PRO A 119 45.71 -17.12 0.91
C PRO A 119 45.11 -15.89 1.60
N VAL A 120 43.95 -15.44 1.11
CA VAL A 120 43.21 -14.30 1.66
C VAL A 120 41.82 -14.71 2.10
N SER A 121 41.35 -14.13 3.19
CA SER A 121 39.93 -14.19 3.59
C SER A 121 39.19 -13.06 2.89
N VAL A 122 38.06 -13.39 2.26
CA VAL A 122 37.24 -12.43 1.51
C VAL A 122 35.91 -12.23 2.23
N ALA A 123 35.59 -10.99 2.55
CA ALA A 123 34.29 -10.58 3.07
C ALA A 123 33.39 -10.11 1.92
N LEU A 124 32.14 -10.59 1.91
CA LEU A 124 31.09 -10.11 1.03
C LEU A 124 30.13 -9.21 1.80
N ALA A 125 29.70 -8.11 1.20
CA ALA A 125 28.72 -7.21 1.78
C ALA A 125 27.72 -6.70 0.73
N SER A 126 26.47 -6.51 1.12
CA SER A 126 25.44 -5.85 0.32
C SER A 126 24.83 -4.69 1.11
N THR A 127 24.49 -3.61 0.42
CA THR A 127 23.79 -2.47 1.02
C THR A 127 22.28 -2.68 1.06
N THR A 128 21.75 -3.78 0.48
CA THR A 128 20.32 -4.14 0.57
C THR A 128 20.05 -4.82 1.92
N PRO A 129 19.29 -4.19 2.84
CA PRO A 129 19.04 -4.76 4.17
C PRO A 129 18.28 -6.09 4.09
N GLY A 130 18.64 -7.03 4.97
CA GLY A 130 17.94 -8.32 5.07
C GLY A 130 18.23 -9.31 3.94
N THR A 131 19.25 -9.05 3.10
CA THR A 131 19.64 -9.96 2.03
C THR A 131 20.62 -11.03 2.51
N SER A 132 20.50 -12.23 1.93
CA SER A 132 21.51 -13.29 2.02
C SER A 132 22.31 -13.30 0.72
N ILE A 133 23.64 -13.37 0.83
CA ILE A 133 24.52 -13.42 -0.34
C ILE A 133 24.95 -14.88 -0.49
N HIS A 134 24.53 -15.54 -1.56
CA HIS A 134 25.00 -16.90 -1.88
C HIS A 134 26.23 -16.83 -2.78
N PHE A 135 27.25 -17.65 -2.51
CA PHE A 135 28.50 -17.62 -3.27
C PHE A 135 28.98 -19.01 -3.75
N SER A 136 29.86 -19.00 -4.74
CA SER A 136 30.58 -20.17 -5.23
C SER A 136 32.09 -19.90 -5.23
N ILE A 137 32.87 -20.93 -4.93
CA ILE A 137 34.34 -20.93 -5.03
C ILE A 137 34.86 -21.87 -6.13
N ASP A 138 33.98 -22.66 -6.74
CA ASP A 138 34.32 -23.65 -7.77
C ASP A 138 33.99 -23.16 -9.21
N GLY A 139 33.46 -21.95 -9.33
CA GLY A 139 33.10 -21.32 -10.60
C GLY A 139 31.71 -21.70 -11.13
N THR A 140 30.94 -22.53 -10.41
CA THR A 140 29.54 -22.79 -10.74
C THR A 140 28.65 -21.61 -10.35
N GLU A 141 27.48 -21.51 -11.00
CA GLU A 141 26.50 -20.46 -10.71
C GLU A 141 25.92 -20.67 -9.29
N PRO A 142 25.98 -19.67 -8.40
CA PRO A 142 25.40 -19.79 -7.07
C PRO A 142 23.88 -19.99 -7.12
N THR A 143 23.38 -20.89 -6.28
CA THR A 143 21.95 -21.15 -6.10
C THR A 143 21.55 -20.86 -4.65
N VAL A 144 20.25 -20.91 -4.34
CA VAL A 144 19.77 -20.80 -2.95
C VAL A 144 20.27 -21.91 -2.02
N ALA A 145 20.80 -23.00 -2.58
CA ALA A 145 21.44 -24.08 -1.82
C ALA A 145 22.95 -23.85 -1.62
N SER A 146 23.53 -22.85 -2.28
CA SER A 146 24.94 -22.49 -2.11
C SER A 146 25.19 -21.83 -0.75
N PRO A 147 26.43 -21.90 -0.22
CA PRO A 147 26.79 -21.26 1.04
C PRO A 147 26.48 -19.76 1.09
N THR A 148 26.21 -19.24 2.28
CA THR A 148 25.97 -17.82 2.60
C THR A 148 27.09 -17.22 3.42
#